data_AF-A0A9E1X9F3-F1
#
_entry.id   AF-A0A9E1X9F3-F1
#
_cell.length_a   1.000
_cell.length_b   1.000
_cell.length_c   1.000
_cell.angle_alpha   90.00
_cell.angle_beta   90.00
_cell.angle_gamma   90.00
#
_symmetry.space_group_name_H-M   'P 1'
#
loop_
_entity.id
_entity.type
_entity.pdbx_description
1 polymer ?
#
loop_
_entity_poly.entity_id
_entity_poly.type
_entity_poly.pdbx_seq_one_letter_code
_entity_poly.pdbx_strand_id
1 'polypeptide(L)'
;MRHTLLILIVSLLSGQSKYPADSLLASSHVPIIHKIGLLPIAGWQRISYNTNFFNCQFYPSCSNYGADAIQQFGVIRGGAMAAERITRCNPFAFHYHLKLRRPFHDPDGRLVDPVIQSSIPGSRKSPLLAGIMSAILPGTGRIYAGRALDGIMGMWMMYLVGNSAYNAIKDKRPIAGPLFGIAAGFVYLGEVYGGWRAAKNYQYSEQNSFRISK
;
A
#
# COMPACT_ATOMS: atom_id res chain seq x y z
N MET A 1 17.72 -18.37 25.80
CA MET A 1 16.97 -18.08 24.55
C MET A 1 15.90 -17.00 24.71
N ARG A 2 14.95 -17.12 25.64
CA ARG A 2 13.86 -16.12 25.82
C ARG A 2 14.35 -14.71 26.15
N HIS A 3 15.34 -14.58 27.03
CA HIS A 3 15.94 -13.28 27.37
C HIS A 3 16.82 -12.70 26.25
N THR A 4 17.53 -13.56 25.52
CA THR A 4 18.35 -13.14 24.37
C THR A 4 17.48 -12.59 23.24
N LEU A 5 16.35 -13.26 22.95
CA LEU A 5 15.35 -12.78 21.99
C LEU A 5 14.68 -11.49 22.47
N LEU A 6 14.36 -11.38 23.76
CA LEU A 6 13.79 -10.18 24.35
C LEU A 6 14.75 -8.99 24.25
N ILE A 7 16.03 -9.20 24.57
CA ILE A 7 17.08 -8.17 24.44
C ILE A 7 17.25 -7.77 22.98
N LEU A 8 17.23 -8.71 22.04
CA LEU A 8 17.36 -8.42 20.61
C LEU A 8 16.14 -7.65 20.08
N ILE A 9 14.92 -8.01 20.51
CA ILE A 9 13.68 -7.29 20.22
C ILE A 9 13.71 -5.89 20.84
N VAL A 10 14.12 -5.76 22.10
CA VAL A 10 14.21 -4.48 22.80
C VAL A 10 15.26 -3.60 22.12
N SER A 11 16.47 -4.08 21.88
CA SER A 11 17.53 -3.33 21.18
C SER A 11 17.16 -2.96 19.75
N LEU A 12 16.38 -3.78 19.04
CA LEU A 12 15.78 -3.39 17.76
C LEU A 12 14.78 -2.25 17.99
N LEU A 13 13.88 -2.36 18.97
CA LEU A 13 12.86 -1.34 19.27
C LEU A 13 13.42 -0.01 19.80
N SER A 14 14.53 -0.01 20.53
CA SER A 14 15.21 1.19 21.06
C SER A 14 16.41 1.67 20.23
N GLY A 15 16.65 1.08 19.07
CA GLY A 15 17.64 1.57 18.10
C GLY A 15 17.26 2.98 17.64
N GLN A 16 18.21 3.91 17.75
CA GLN A 16 18.16 5.34 17.39
C GLN A 16 17.16 5.68 16.28
N SER A 17 16.47 6.83 16.39
CA SER A 17 15.55 7.34 15.37
C SER A 17 16.29 7.69 14.08
N LYS A 18 16.57 6.67 13.26
CA LYS A 18 17.35 6.78 12.04
C LYS A 18 16.44 6.90 10.83
N TYR A 19 15.21 6.39 10.90
CA TYR A 19 14.28 6.32 9.77
C TYR A 19 12.99 7.10 10.03
N PRO A 20 12.27 7.52 8.97
CA PRO A 20 11.11 8.41 9.10
C PRO A 20 10.01 7.91 10.04
N ALA A 21 9.76 6.60 10.12
CA ALA A 21 8.75 6.05 11.02
C ALA A 21 9.19 6.04 12.50
N ASP A 22 10.49 6.06 12.79
CA ASP A 22 11.00 6.06 14.17
C ASP A 22 10.64 7.38 14.88
N SER A 23 10.63 8.51 14.17
CA SER A 23 10.23 9.80 14.74
C SER A 23 8.74 9.82 15.14
N LEU A 24 7.88 9.14 14.37
CA LEU A 24 6.47 8.97 14.72
C LEU A 24 6.28 8.05 15.94
N LEU A 25 7.12 7.02 16.08
CA LEU A 25 7.11 6.16 17.27
C LEU A 25 7.58 6.91 18.53
N ALA A 26 8.58 7.79 18.39
CA ALA A 26 9.12 8.60 19.47
C ALA A 26 8.18 9.75 19.89
N SER A 27 7.39 10.28 18.95
CA SER A 27 6.50 11.42 19.19
C SER A 27 5.46 11.15 20.28
N SER A 28 5.29 12.10 21.20
CA SER A 28 4.23 12.10 22.22
C SER A 28 2.85 12.44 21.64
N HIS A 29 2.81 13.08 20.46
CA HIS A 29 1.57 13.47 19.78
C HIS A 29 0.91 12.32 19.02
N VAL A 30 1.61 11.21 18.80
CA VAL A 30 1.06 10.03 18.12
C VAL A 30 0.44 9.10 19.16
N PRO A 31 -0.86 8.79 19.09
CA PRO A 31 -1.53 7.92 20.06
C PRO A 31 -1.00 6.48 19.99
N ILE A 32 -1.01 5.78 21.12
CA ILE A 32 -0.46 4.41 21.26
C ILE A 32 -1.03 3.45 20.21
N ILE A 33 -2.33 3.55 19.93
CA ILE A 33 -2.99 2.71 18.92
C ILE A 33 -2.36 2.88 17.52
N HIS A 34 -1.93 4.09 17.13
CA HIS A 34 -1.27 4.30 15.83
C HIS A 34 0.15 3.73 15.84
N LYS A 35 0.86 3.82 16.98
CA LYS A 35 2.20 3.25 17.14
C LYS A 35 2.21 1.74 16.86
N ILE A 36 1.18 1.01 17.25
CA ILE A 36 1.03 -0.43 16.93
C ILE A 36 1.08 -0.67 15.42
N GLY A 37 0.39 0.15 14.63
CA GLY A 37 0.42 0.08 13.17
C GLY A 37 1.74 0.55 12.55
N LEU A 38 2.46 1.45 13.23
CA LEU A 38 3.75 1.97 12.77
C LEU A 38 4.93 1.02 13.05
N LEU A 39 4.85 0.17 14.07
CA LEU A 39 5.91 -0.80 14.41
C LEU A 39 6.36 -1.67 13.22
N PRO A 40 5.47 -2.35 12.46
CA PRO A 40 5.90 -3.14 11.31
C PRO A 40 6.53 -2.27 10.21
N ILE A 41 6.06 -1.01 10.05
CA ILE A 41 6.63 -0.08 9.07
C ILE A 41 8.05 0.36 9.47
N ALA A 42 8.26 0.69 10.75
CA ALA A 42 9.58 1.04 11.27
C ALA A 42 10.55 -0.15 11.16
N GLY A 43 10.10 -1.35 11.50
CA GLY A 43 10.86 -2.59 11.29
C GLY A 43 11.28 -2.78 9.84
N TRP A 44 10.35 -2.55 8.89
CA TRP A 44 10.64 -2.61 7.46
C TRP A 44 11.61 -1.53 6.98
N GLN A 45 11.49 -0.29 7.46
CA GLN A 45 12.41 0.80 7.11
C GLN A 45 13.86 0.48 7.52
N ARG A 46 14.04 -0.13 8.70
CA ARG A 46 15.37 -0.53 9.20
C ARG A 46 16.07 -1.56 8.33
N ILE A 47 15.30 -2.37 7.60
CA ILE A 47 15.82 -3.34 6.63
C ILE A 47 16.02 -2.66 5.27
N SER A 48 14.97 -2.04 4.72
CA SER A 48 14.95 -1.50 3.36
C SER A 48 15.94 -0.37 3.12
N TYR A 49 16.16 0.53 4.09
CA TYR A 49 17.09 1.65 3.92
C TYR A 49 18.57 1.23 3.96
N ASN A 50 18.86 0.04 4.48
CA ASN A 50 20.22 -0.49 4.57
C ASN A 50 20.54 -1.45 3.41
N THR A 51 19.72 -1.49 2.36
CA THR A 51 19.95 -2.37 1.21
C THR A 51 19.45 -1.75 -0.10
N ASN A 52 20.19 -1.98 -1.19
CA ASN A 52 19.83 -1.50 -2.52
C ASN A 52 18.77 -2.38 -3.21
N PHE A 53 18.36 -3.51 -2.61
CA PHE A 53 17.40 -4.42 -3.21
C PHE A 53 15.93 -3.97 -3.05
N PHE A 54 15.63 -3.15 -2.05
CA PHE A 54 14.25 -2.78 -1.69
C PHE A 54 13.92 -1.33 -2.03
N ASN A 55 14.18 -0.94 -3.29
CA ASN A 55 13.83 0.38 -3.78
C ASN A 55 12.33 0.50 -4.08
N CYS A 56 11.77 1.69 -3.84
CA CYS A 56 10.39 2.01 -4.17
C CYS A 56 10.35 3.00 -5.33
N GLN A 57 9.53 2.72 -6.34
CA GLN A 57 9.35 3.59 -7.51
C GLN A 57 8.47 4.82 -7.25
N PHE A 58 7.68 4.80 -6.18
CA PHE A 58 6.82 5.93 -5.83
C PHE A 58 7.46 6.89 -4.84
N TYR A 59 7.04 8.15 -4.92
CA TYR A 59 7.28 9.18 -3.92
C TYR A 59 5.95 9.65 -3.27
N PRO A 60 5.86 9.68 -1.92
CA PRO A 60 6.80 9.08 -0.97
C PRO A 60 6.84 7.54 -1.14
N SER A 61 7.88 6.91 -0.57
CA SER A 61 8.04 5.45 -0.61
C SER A 61 6.83 4.75 0.04
N CYS A 62 6.54 3.49 -0.32
CA CYS A 62 5.38 2.77 0.23
C CYS A 62 5.36 2.72 1.76
N SER A 63 6.53 2.62 2.40
CA SER A 63 6.65 2.67 3.86
C SER A 63 6.35 4.06 4.44
N ASN A 64 6.84 5.13 3.81
CA ASN A 64 6.56 6.50 4.26
C ASN A 64 5.09 6.85 4.02
N TYR A 65 4.56 6.48 2.86
CA TYR A 65 3.14 6.59 2.55
C TYR A 65 2.28 5.87 3.60
N GLY A 66 2.65 4.65 3.97
CA GLY A 66 1.94 3.88 4.99
C GLY A 66 2.03 4.52 6.39
N ALA A 67 3.21 5.02 6.75
CA ALA A 67 3.42 5.72 8.02
C ALA A 67 2.54 6.97 8.13
N ASP A 68 2.56 7.81 7.09
CA ASP A 68 1.74 9.02 6.99
C ASP A 68 0.24 8.69 6.96
N ALA A 69 -0.17 7.65 6.23
CA ALA A 69 -1.56 7.24 6.17
C ALA A 69 -2.07 6.71 7.52
N ILE A 70 -1.26 5.94 8.26
CA ILE A 70 -1.62 5.48 9.62
C ILE A 70 -1.67 6.66 10.57
N GLN A 71 -0.72 7.59 10.49
CA GLN A 71 -0.70 8.78 11.34
C GLN A 71 -1.95 9.66 11.12
N GLN A 72 -2.40 9.83 9.88
CA GLN A 72 -3.53 10.71 9.55
C GLN A 72 -4.91 10.03 9.67
N PHE A 73 -5.01 8.73 9.37
CA PHE A 73 -6.30 8.03 9.24
C PHE A 73 -6.47 6.85 10.21
N GLY A 74 -5.50 6.62 11.09
CA GLY A 74 -5.50 5.49 12.02
C GLY A 74 -5.13 4.16 11.37
N VAL A 75 -4.96 3.14 12.20
CA VAL A 75 -4.42 1.83 11.78
C VAL A 75 -5.31 1.13 10.74
N ILE A 76 -6.64 1.21 10.87
CA ILE A 76 -7.56 0.48 9.99
C ILE A 76 -7.56 1.12 8.59
N ARG A 77 -7.94 2.40 8.49
CA ARG A 77 -8.03 3.09 7.20
C ARG A 77 -6.64 3.36 6.61
N GLY A 78 -5.68 3.79 7.43
CA GLY A 78 -4.30 3.99 7.01
C GLY A 78 -3.63 2.69 6.58
N GLY A 79 -3.90 1.59 7.29
CA GLY A 79 -3.45 0.25 6.90
C GLY A 79 -4.04 -0.21 5.57
N ALA A 80 -5.33 0.01 5.33
CA ALA A 80 -5.96 -0.27 4.03
C ALA A 80 -5.37 0.58 2.90
N MET A 81 -5.06 1.86 3.16
CA MET A 81 -4.37 2.74 2.20
C MET A 81 -2.95 2.26 1.91
N ALA A 82 -2.21 1.81 2.92
CA ALA A 82 -0.87 1.25 2.78
C ALA A 82 -0.90 -0.07 1.98
N ALA A 83 -1.84 -0.96 2.29
CA ALA A 83 -2.06 -2.21 1.56
C ALA A 83 -2.34 -1.97 0.08
N GLU A 84 -3.28 -1.08 -0.22
CA GLU A 84 -3.65 -0.69 -1.57
C GLU A 84 -2.49 -0.11 -2.38
N ARG A 85 -1.57 0.59 -1.71
CA ARG A 85 -0.37 1.13 -2.34
C ARG A 85 0.66 0.03 -2.60
N ILE A 86 0.81 -0.93 -1.69
CA ILE A 86 1.70 -2.07 -1.86
C ILE A 86 1.26 -2.93 -3.05
N THR A 87 -0.04 -3.17 -3.23
CA THR A 87 -0.50 -4.00 -4.36
C THR A 87 -0.27 -3.36 -5.74
N ARG A 88 -0.11 -2.04 -5.79
CA ARG A 88 0.28 -1.31 -7.00
C ARG A 88 1.79 -1.16 -7.17
N CYS A 89 2.58 -1.44 -6.16
CA CYS A 89 4.04 -1.32 -6.23
C CYS A 89 4.64 -2.61 -6.80
N ASN A 90 4.67 -2.68 -8.13
CA ASN A 90 5.20 -3.82 -8.88
C ASN A 90 6.17 -3.35 -9.99
N PRO A 91 7.01 -4.24 -10.55
CA PRO A 91 8.02 -3.85 -11.55
C PRO A 91 7.50 -3.10 -12.78
N PHE A 92 6.21 -3.22 -13.10
CA PHE A 92 5.60 -2.58 -14.26
C PHE A 92 4.92 -1.25 -13.93
N ALA A 93 4.76 -0.88 -12.65
CA ALA A 93 3.94 0.26 -12.24
C ALA A 93 4.37 1.58 -12.89
N PHE A 94 5.67 1.83 -12.99
CA PHE A 94 6.24 2.98 -13.67
C PHE A 94 5.70 3.15 -15.10
N HIS A 95 5.68 2.07 -15.88
CA HIS A 95 5.31 2.12 -17.30
C HIS A 95 3.86 2.50 -17.52
N TYR A 96 2.95 2.03 -16.66
CA TYR A 96 1.53 2.25 -16.85
C TYR A 96 0.97 3.37 -15.97
N HIS A 97 1.63 3.76 -14.88
CA HIS A 97 1.26 4.94 -14.09
C HIS A 97 1.73 6.25 -14.72
N LEU A 98 2.86 6.28 -15.43
CA LEU A 98 3.29 7.48 -16.16
C LEU A 98 2.28 7.92 -17.23
N LYS A 99 1.55 6.97 -17.81
CA LYS A 99 0.50 7.25 -18.79
C LYS A 99 -0.77 7.85 -18.16
N LEU A 100 -0.89 7.81 -16.82
CA LEU A 100 -2.04 8.36 -16.10
C LEU A 100 -1.78 9.82 -15.73
N ARG A 101 -2.55 10.75 -16.32
CA ARG A 101 -2.38 12.20 -16.11
C ARG A 101 -2.54 12.69 -14.66
N ARG A 102 -3.26 11.97 -13.80
CA ARG A 102 -3.38 12.25 -12.35
C ARG A 102 -3.77 10.98 -11.59
N PRO A 103 -3.38 10.84 -10.30
CA PRO A 103 -2.50 11.71 -9.53
C PRO A 103 -1.00 11.46 -9.76
N PHE A 104 -0.62 10.47 -10.58
CA PHE A 104 0.75 9.96 -10.72
C PHE A 104 1.69 10.77 -11.60
N HIS A 105 1.19 11.82 -12.25
CA HIS A 105 1.97 12.63 -13.18
C HIS A 105 2.46 13.90 -12.48
N ASP A 106 3.74 13.90 -12.13
CA ASP A 106 4.49 15.10 -11.78
C ASP A 106 5.19 15.65 -13.04
N PRO A 107 5.28 16.98 -13.27
CA PRO A 107 6.01 17.56 -14.40
C PRO A 107 7.46 17.08 -14.54
N ASP A 108 8.09 16.64 -13.44
CA ASP A 108 9.46 16.12 -13.45
C ASP A 108 9.57 14.62 -13.75
N GLY A 109 8.45 13.94 -14.00
CA GLY A 109 8.42 12.52 -14.36
C GLY A 109 8.45 11.54 -13.18
N ARG A 110 8.43 12.01 -11.93
CA ARG A 110 8.34 11.14 -10.76
C ARG A 110 6.91 10.62 -10.55
N LEU A 111 6.79 9.37 -10.10
CA LEU A 111 5.52 8.79 -9.66
C LEU A 111 5.15 9.31 -8.27
N VAL A 112 4.53 10.48 -8.23
CA VAL A 112 4.05 11.09 -6.99
C VAL A 112 2.64 10.57 -6.69
N ASP A 113 2.44 9.95 -5.54
CA ASP A 113 1.10 9.56 -5.10
C ASP A 113 0.90 9.94 -3.63
N PRO A 114 0.30 11.12 -3.38
CA PRO A 114 0.17 11.69 -2.05
C PRO A 114 -0.89 10.94 -1.22
N VAL A 115 -0.71 10.98 0.10
CA VAL A 115 -1.65 10.37 1.06
C VAL A 115 -3.03 11.03 0.96
N ILE A 116 -3.06 12.36 0.93
CA ILE A 116 -4.26 13.14 0.65
C ILE A 116 -4.33 13.38 -0.85
N GLN A 117 -5.39 12.87 -1.48
CA GLN A 117 -5.68 13.10 -2.89
C GLN A 117 -6.76 14.16 -3.03
N SER A 118 -6.54 15.12 -3.92
CA SER A 118 -7.62 15.97 -4.41
C SER A 118 -8.58 15.10 -5.23
N SER A 119 -9.85 15.04 -4.82
CA SER A 119 -10.88 14.36 -5.59
C SER A 119 -11.03 15.06 -6.93
N ILE A 120 -10.92 14.33 -8.03
CA ILE A 120 -11.28 14.86 -9.34
C ILE A 120 -12.82 14.92 -9.39
N PRO A 121 -13.44 16.10 -9.53
CA PRO A 121 -14.90 16.18 -9.68
C PRO A 121 -15.32 15.41 -10.94
N GLY A 122 -16.36 14.57 -10.82
CA GLY A 122 -17.00 13.93 -11.98
C GLY A 122 -16.86 12.41 -12.13
N SER A 123 -16.49 11.66 -11.08
CA SER A 123 -16.59 10.19 -11.14
C SER A 123 -18.05 9.75 -11.28
N ARG A 124 -18.39 9.06 -12.38
CA ARG A 124 -19.71 8.45 -12.62
C ARG A 124 -19.79 7.01 -12.13
N LYS A 125 -18.66 6.42 -11.72
CA LYS A 125 -18.57 5.00 -11.37
C LYS A 125 -18.79 4.81 -9.87
N SER A 126 -19.70 3.92 -9.49
CA SER A 126 -19.98 3.60 -8.08
C SER A 126 -18.74 3.02 -7.36
N PRO A 127 -18.21 3.68 -6.31
CA PRO A 127 -17.10 3.16 -5.52
C PRO A 127 -17.46 1.89 -4.75
N LEU A 128 -18.71 1.79 -4.27
CA LEU A 128 -19.18 0.60 -3.56
C LEU A 128 -19.19 -0.62 -4.48
N LEU A 129 -19.71 -0.47 -5.71
CA LEU A 129 -19.72 -1.54 -6.69
C LEU A 129 -18.29 -2.00 -7.03
N ALA A 130 -17.36 -1.05 -7.20
CA ALA A 130 -15.96 -1.37 -7.45
C ALA A 130 -15.33 -2.18 -6.29
N GLY A 131 -15.62 -1.79 -5.04
CA GLY A 131 -15.17 -2.55 -3.86
C GLY A 131 -15.75 -3.97 -3.82
N ILE A 132 -17.05 -4.12 -4.10
CA ILE A 132 -17.72 -5.44 -4.14
C ILE A 132 -17.12 -6.32 -5.23
N MET A 133 -16.89 -5.77 -6.44
CA MET A 133 -16.24 -6.51 -7.52
C MET A 133 -14.87 -7.04 -7.08
N SER A 134 -14.02 -6.17 -6.50
CA SER A 134 -12.72 -6.58 -5.98
C SER A 134 -12.79 -7.59 -4.81
N ALA A 135 -13.87 -7.57 -4.02
CA ALA A 135 -14.07 -8.55 -2.95
C ALA A 135 -14.41 -9.94 -3.49
N ILE A 136 -15.19 -10.03 -4.56
CA ILE A 136 -15.51 -11.29 -5.24
C ILE A 136 -14.28 -11.80 -6.00
N LEU A 137 -13.67 -10.94 -6.80
CA LEU A 137 -12.49 -11.25 -7.60
C LEU A 137 -11.49 -10.08 -7.52
N PRO A 138 -10.40 -10.23 -6.74
CA PRO A 138 -9.38 -9.20 -6.57
C PRO A 138 -8.90 -8.61 -7.89
N GLY A 139 -8.74 -7.29 -7.92
CA GLY A 139 -8.37 -6.52 -9.11
C GLY A 139 -9.53 -6.01 -9.96
N THR A 140 -10.69 -6.69 -10.00
CA THR A 140 -11.78 -6.34 -10.93
C THR A 140 -12.41 -4.97 -10.67
N GLY A 141 -12.44 -4.49 -9.42
CA GLY A 141 -12.88 -3.14 -9.09
C GLY A 141 -12.01 -2.05 -9.72
N ARG A 142 -10.69 -2.29 -9.81
CA ARG A 142 -9.75 -1.38 -10.47
C ARG A 142 -9.94 -1.39 -11.99
N ILE A 143 -10.21 -2.56 -12.58
CA ILE A 143 -10.57 -2.70 -14.00
C ILE A 143 -11.84 -1.89 -14.29
N TYR A 144 -12.88 -2.06 -13.48
CA TYR A 144 -14.13 -1.31 -13.60
C TYR A 144 -13.94 0.22 -13.52
N ALA A 145 -12.99 0.68 -12.69
CA ALA A 145 -12.62 2.08 -12.56
C ALA A 145 -11.72 2.63 -13.71
N GLY A 146 -11.42 1.81 -14.72
CA GLY A 146 -10.58 2.19 -15.86
C GLY A 146 -9.07 2.00 -15.64
N ARG A 147 -8.67 1.33 -14.54
CA ARG A 147 -7.27 1.03 -14.21
C ARG A 147 -6.97 -0.45 -14.44
N ALA A 148 -7.08 -0.88 -15.69
CA ALA A 148 -7.00 -2.30 -16.06
C ALA A 148 -5.68 -2.97 -15.60
N LEU A 149 -4.54 -2.32 -15.85
CA LEU A 149 -3.24 -2.88 -15.48
C LEU A 149 -3.03 -2.95 -13.96
N ASP A 150 -3.53 -1.98 -13.19
CA ASP A 150 -3.53 -2.12 -11.72
C ASP A 150 -4.38 -3.31 -11.26
N GLY A 151 -5.52 -3.55 -11.91
CA GLY A 151 -6.38 -4.69 -11.60
C GLY A 151 -5.73 -6.04 -11.94
N ILE A 152 -5.11 -6.15 -13.11
CA ILE A 152 -4.40 -7.36 -13.53
C ILE A 152 -3.23 -7.67 -12.59
N MET A 153 -2.41 -6.65 -12.26
CA MET A 153 -1.29 -6.84 -11.34
C MET A 153 -1.75 -7.15 -9.91
N GLY A 154 -2.86 -6.56 -9.46
CA GLY A 154 -3.47 -6.88 -8.17
C GLY A 154 -3.97 -8.33 -8.11
N MET A 155 -4.62 -8.81 -9.17
CA MET A 155 -5.04 -10.21 -9.30
C MET A 155 -3.86 -11.17 -9.29
N TRP A 156 -2.80 -10.84 -10.05
CA TRP A 156 -1.55 -11.62 -10.07
C TRP A 156 -0.89 -11.67 -8.69
N MET A 157 -0.80 -10.54 -7.99
CA MET A 157 -0.23 -10.48 -6.66
C MET A 157 -1.04 -11.31 -5.66
N MET A 158 -2.38 -11.23 -5.73
CA MET A 158 -3.26 -12.04 -4.91
C MET A 158 -3.08 -13.54 -5.17
N TYR A 159 -2.95 -13.93 -6.45
CA TYR A 159 -2.66 -15.32 -6.81
C TYR A 159 -1.33 -15.79 -6.21
N LEU A 160 -0.25 -15.01 -6.36
CA LEU A 160 1.06 -15.39 -5.84
C LEU A 160 1.08 -15.54 -4.32
N VAL A 161 0.55 -14.55 -3.59
CA VAL A 161 0.55 -14.58 -2.13
C VAL A 161 -0.43 -15.64 -1.59
N GLY A 162 -1.59 -15.80 -2.24
CA GLY A 162 -2.59 -16.79 -1.88
C GLY A 162 -2.08 -18.22 -2.10
N ASN A 163 -1.44 -18.49 -3.24
CA ASN A 163 -0.81 -19.78 -3.51
C ASN A 163 0.36 -20.06 -2.55
N SER A 164 1.15 -19.04 -2.20
CA SER A 164 2.23 -19.16 -1.21
C SER A 164 1.69 -19.49 0.18
N ALA A 165 0.61 -18.84 0.60
CA ALA A 165 -0.08 -19.11 1.86
C ALA A 165 -0.66 -20.53 1.87
N TYR A 166 -1.37 -20.92 0.80
CA TYR A 166 -1.95 -22.24 0.66
C TYR A 166 -0.88 -23.34 0.79
N ASN A 167 0.20 -23.24 0.03
CA ASN A 167 1.28 -24.23 0.05
C ASN A 167 1.98 -24.27 1.42
N ALA A 168 2.25 -23.11 2.04
CA ALA A 168 2.90 -23.07 3.35
C ALA A 168 2.04 -23.66 4.47
N ILE A 169 0.72 -23.44 4.43
CA ILE A 169 -0.24 -24.01 5.39
C ILE A 169 -0.41 -25.51 5.14
N LYS A 170 -0.55 -25.93 3.88
CA LYS A 170 -0.65 -27.34 3.48
C LYS A 170 0.57 -28.15 3.94
N ASP A 171 1.76 -27.58 3.78
CA ASP A 171 3.04 -28.16 4.23
C ASP A 171 3.24 -28.08 5.76
N LYS A 172 2.28 -27.53 6.53
CA LYS A 172 2.35 -27.31 7.98
C LYS A 172 3.60 -26.53 8.42
N ARG A 173 4.06 -25.57 7.61
CA ARG A 173 5.21 -24.72 7.95
C ARG A 173 4.85 -23.72 9.05
N PRO A 174 5.40 -23.82 10.27
CA PRO A 174 4.90 -23.09 11.44
C PRO A 174 5.13 -21.57 11.37
N ILE A 175 6.13 -21.13 10.61
CA ILE A 175 6.47 -19.70 10.44
C ILE A 175 5.90 -19.17 9.12
N ALA A 176 6.15 -19.88 8.01
CA ALA A 176 5.76 -19.42 6.68
C ALA A 176 4.22 -19.39 6.48
N GLY A 177 3.49 -20.35 7.06
CA GLY A 177 2.03 -20.41 6.95
C GLY A 177 1.36 -19.14 7.49
N PRO A 178 1.56 -18.79 8.78
CA PRO A 178 1.02 -17.55 9.34
C PRO A 178 1.52 -16.29 8.62
N LEU A 179 2.80 -16.23 8.26
CA LEU A 179 3.39 -15.08 7.57
C LEU A 179 2.70 -14.80 6.23
N PHE A 180 2.59 -15.81 5.36
CA PHE A 180 1.94 -15.67 4.06
C PHE A 180 0.42 -15.52 4.18
N GLY A 181 -0.20 -16.13 5.19
CA GLY A 181 -1.63 -15.92 5.48
C GLY A 181 -1.94 -14.46 5.84
N ILE A 182 -1.13 -13.85 6.71
CA ILE A 182 -1.24 -12.43 7.06
C ILE A 182 -1.00 -11.56 5.81
N ALA A 183 0.04 -11.87 5.02
CA ALA A 183 0.33 -11.14 3.79
C ALA A 183 -0.84 -11.23 2.79
N ALA A 184 -1.46 -12.40 2.63
CA ALA A 184 -2.61 -12.60 1.76
C ALA A 184 -3.83 -11.80 2.24
N GLY A 185 -4.12 -11.82 3.54
CA GLY A 185 -5.19 -11.00 4.12
C GLY A 185 -4.95 -9.50 3.89
N PHE A 186 -3.72 -9.04 4.06
CA PHE A 186 -3.34 -7.65 3.82
C PHE A 186 -3.48 -7.25 2.35
N VAL A 187 -2.99 -8.07 1.41
CA VAL A 187 -3.14 -7.87 -0.04
C VAL A 187 -4.62 -7.86 -0.44
N TYR A 188 -5.43 -8.80 0.07
CA TYR A 188 -6.85 -8.85 -0.21
C TYR A 188 -7.58 -7.57 0.22
N LEU A 189 -7.35 -7.10 1.45
CA LEU A 189 -7.93 -5.84 1.93
C LEU A 189 -7.46 -4.65 1.07
N GLY A 190 -6.19 -4.64 0.66
CA GLY A 190 -5.64 -3.66 -0.27
C GLY A 190 -6.34 -3.65 -1.62
N GLU A 191 -6.72 -4.81 -2.16
CA GLU A 191 -7.43 -4.93 -3.43
C GLU A 191 -8.90 -4.49 -3.35
N VAL A 192 -9.59 -4.83 -2.26
CA VAL A 192 -10.96 -4.35 -2.00
C VAL A 192 -10.99 -2.84 -1.85
N TYR A 193 -10.13 -2.30 -0.97
CA TYR A 193 -10.02 -0.85 -0.78
C TYR A 193 -9.53 -0.15 -2.06
N GLY A 194 -8.64 -0.79 -2.81
CA GLY A 194 -8.14 -0.32 -4.09
C GLY A 194 -9.20 -0.19 -5.17
N GLY A 195 -10.13 -1.15 -5.26
CA GLY A 195 -11.29 -1.04 -6.15
C GLY A 195 -12.14 0.18 -5.83
N TRP A 196 -12.53 0.32 -4.55
CA TRP A 196 -13.30 1.47 -4.08
C TRP A 196 -12.57 2.80 -4.34
N ARG A 197 -11.29 2.88 -3.98
CA ARG A 197 -10.48 4.09 -4.11
C ARG A 197 -10.26 4.45 -5.57
N ALA A 198 -10.03 3.46 -6.44
CA ALA A 198 -9.90 3.62 -7.89
C ALA A 198 -11.10 4.37 -8.48
N ALA A 199 -12.31 3.90 -8.20
CA ALA A 199 -13.54 4.52 -8.67
C ALA A 199 -13.78 5.90 -8.05
N LYS A 200 -13.39 6.11 -6.78
CA LYS A 200 -13.61 7.39 -6.09
C LYS A 200 -12.64 8.50 -6.51
N ASN A 201 -11.35 8.20 -6.59
CA ASN A 201 -10.30 9.22 -6.66
C ASN A 201 -9.52 9.22 -7.98
N TYR A 202 -9.51 8.10 -8.71
CA TYR A 202 -8.56 7.89 -9.82
C TYR A 202 -9.24 7.78 -11.19
N GLN A 203 -10.50 8.18 -11.32
CA GLN A 203 -11.20 8.07 -12.59
C GLN A 203 -10.63 9.06 -13.62
N TYR A 204 -10.35 8.52 -14.81
CA TYR A 204 -9.99 9.32 -15.99
C TYR A 204 -11.18 10.16 -16.46
N SER A 205 -10.98 11.47 -16.63
CA SER A 205 -11.97 12.41 -17.19
C SER A 205 -11.39 13.02 -18.47
N GLU A 206 -11.99 12.69 -19.62
CA GLU A 206 -11.67 13.35 -20.91
C GLU A 206 -11.94 14.85 -20.85
N GLN A 207 -12.92 15.30 -20.06
CA GLN A 207 -13.26 16.72 -19.91
C GLN A 207 -12.15 17.55 -19.25
N ASN A 208 -11.32 16.93 -18.39
CA ASN A 208 -10.14 17.56 -17.81
C ASN A 208 -8.94 17.60 -18.76
N SER A 209 -8.97 16.84 -19.86
CA SER A 209 -7.91 16.87 -20.88
C SER A 209 -7.90 18.19 -21.67
N PHE A 210 -9.08 18.75 -21.91
CA PHE A 210 -9.30 19.98 -22.69
C PHE A 210 -9.12 21.28 -21.87
N ARG A 211 -9.24 21.19 -20.54
CA ARG A 211 -9.16 22.36 -19.64
C ARG A 211 -7.73 22.73 -19.23
N ILE A 212 -6.76 21.86 -19.53
CA ILE A 212 -5.34 22.00 -19.12
C ILE A 212 -4.42 22.12 -20.34
N SER A 213 -4.95 21.97 -21.58
CA SER A 213 -4.24 22.29 -22.82
C SER A 213 -4.43 23.74 -23.28
N LYS A 214 -4.90 24.63 -22.40
CA LYS A 214 -4.98 26.07 -22.60
C LYS A 214 -4.18 26.77 -21.51
#